data_AF-A0A3A1Y4W9-F1
#
_entry.id   AF-A0A3A1Y4W9-F1
#
_cell.length_a   1.000
_cell.length_b   1.000
_cell.length_c   1.000
_cell.angle_alpha   90.00
_cell.angle_beta   90.00
_cell.angle_gamma   90.00
#
_symmetry.space_group_name_H-M   'P 1'
#
loop_
_entity.id
_entity.type
_entity.pdbx_description
1 polymer ?
#
loop_
_entity_poly.entity_id
_entity_poly.type
_entity_poly.pdbx_seq_one_letter_code
_entity_poly.pdbx_strand_id
1 'polypeptide(L)'
;MPAYPKEMRKAVIQEYKRGKKSATQIAKDFGISYITLYAWLKNVKKRRVVTSSTPSKKVEKKVSSVTLLLERIEKLEAQVVYLKQELSTAKSN
;
A
#
# COMPACT_ATOMS: atom_id res chain seq x y z
N MET A 1 33.19 -13.26 5.53
CA MET A 1 32.29 -12.30 4.87
C MET A 1 31.65 -11.44 5.96
N PRO A 2 31.91 -10.12 6.02
CA PRO A 2 31.38 -9.26 7.09
C PRO A 2 29.85 -9.30 7.09
N ALA A 3 29.28 -9.55 8.27
CA ALA A 3 27.85 -9.63 8.48
C ALA A 3 27.27 -8.22 8.50
N TYR A 4 26.79 -7.74 7.37
CA TYR A 4 26.11 -6.44 7.32
C TYR A 4 24.82 -6.47 8.16
N PRO A 5 24.58 -5.46 9.02
CA PRO A 5 23.35 -5.36 9.78
C PRO A 5 22.14 -5.30 8.86
N LYS A 6 21.04 -5.94 9.28
CA LYS A 6 19.77 -5.95 8.52
C LYS A 6 19.23 -4.54 8.26
N GLU A 7 19.52 -3.60 9.15
CA GLU A 7 19.11 -2.19 9.07
C GLU A 7 19.82 -1.45 7.94
N MET A 8 21.13 -1.62 7.81
CA MET A 8 21.91 -1.05 6.70
C MET A 8 21.38 -1.54 5.35
N ARG A 9 21.11 -2.84 5.24
CA ARG A 9 20.51 -3.42 4.02
C ARG A 9 19.15 -2.77 3.68
N LYS A 10 18.29 -2.52 4.68
CA LYS A 10 16.99 -1.87 4.48
C LYS A 10 17.15 -0.41 4.01
N ALA A 11 18.03 0.36 4.67
CA ALA A 11 18.29 1.76 4.31
C ALA A 11 18.76 1.88 2.86
N VAL A 12 19.72 1.06 2.46
CA VAL A 12 20.27 1.02 1.09
C VAL A 12 19.18 0.69 0.04
N ILE A 13 18.31 -0.28 0.33
CA ILE A 13 17.19 -0.63 -0.58
C ILE A 13 16.16 0.51 -0.66
N GLN A 14 15.91 1.22 0.43
CA GLN A 14 14.98 2.37 0.42
C GLN A 14 15.55 3.56 -0.35
N GLU A 15 16.84 3.85 -0.18
CA GLU A 15 17.56 4.85 -0.98
C GLU A 15 17.48 4.53 -2.48
N TYR A 16 17.72 3.27 -2.85
CA TYR A 16 17.59 2.82 -4.24
C TYR A 16 16.16 2.97 -4.77
N LYS A 17 15.15 2.63 -3.96
CA LYS A 17 13.72 2.79 -4.34
C LYS A 17 13.31 4.25 -4.53
N ARG A 18 13.94 5.18 -3.81
CA ARG A 18 13.64 6.60 -3.93
C ARG A 18 14.09 7.18 -5.27
N GLY A 19 14.94 6.45 -6.02
CA GLY A 19 15.33 6.81 -7.38
C GLY A 19 16.21 8.06 -7.51
N LYS A 20 16.59 8.69 -6.39
CA LYS A 20 17.40 9.91 -6.37
C LYS A 20 18.89 9.67 -6.67
N LYS A 21 19.37 8.44 -6.52
CA LYS A 21 20.79 8.06 -6.68
C LYS A 21 20.92 6.74 -7.42
N SER A 22 21.95 6.61 -8.26
CA SER A 22 22.27 5.35 -8.95
C SER A 22 22.78 4.30 -7.97
N ALA A 23 22.64 3.01 -8.31
CA ALA A 23 23.12 1.91 -7.48
C ALA A 23 24.63 2.04 -7.17
N THR A 24 25.43 2.50 -8.13
CA THR A 24 26.86 2.75 -7.95
C THR A 24 27.13 3.86 -6.94
N GLN A 25 26.35 4.95 -6.98
CA GLN A 25 26.51 6.05 -6.05
C GLN A 25 26.09 5.63 -4.63
N ILE A 26 24.98 4.90 -4.50
CA ILE A 26 24.54 4.35 -3.21
C ILE A 26 25.58 3.37 -2.67
N ALA A 27 26.19 2.53 -3.50
CA ALA A 27 27.23 1.61 -3.08
C ALA A 27 28.44 2.36 -2.50
N LYS A 28 28.89 3.43 -3.18
CA LYS A 28 29.96 4.32 -2.70
C LYS A 28 29.60 5.02 -1.39
N ASP A 29 28.42 5.63 -1.32
CA ASP A 29 27.96 6.39 -0.15
C ASP A 29 27.88 5.51 1.12
N PHE A 30 27.54 4.22 0.95
CA PHE A 30 27.43 3.26 2.06
C PHE A 30 28.69 2.41 2.26
N GLY A 31 29.76 2.64 1.48
CA GLY A 31 31.00 1.87 1.57
C GLY A 31 30.86 0.38 1.22
N ILE A 32 29.84 0.01 0.44
CA ILE A 32 29.56 -1.37 0.04
C ILE A 32 29.95 -1.62 -1.41
N SER A 33 30.29 -2.87 -1.74
CA SER A 33 30.51 -3.24 -3.13
C SER A 33 29.19 -3.25 -3.92
N TYR A 34 29.25 -2.81 -5.17
CA TYR A 34 28.14 -2.90 -6.12
C TYR A 34 27.59 -4.33 -6.23
N ILE A 35 28.47 -5.33 -6.18
CA ILE A 35 28.10 -6.75 -6.23
C ILE A 35 27.21 -7.13 -5.02
N THR A 36 27.55 -6.62 -3.84
CA THR A 36 26.77 -6.82 -2.61
C THR A 36 25.39 -6.16 -2.71
N LEU A 37 25.33 -4.93 -3.24
CA LEU A 37 24.06 -4.25 -3.50
C LEU A 37 23.19 -5.02 -4.49
N TYR A 38 23.77 -5.49 -5.59
CA TYR A 38 23.06 -6.27 -6.60
C TYR A 38 22.53 -7.58 -6.03
N ALA A 39 23.32 -8.28 -5.20
CA ALA A 39 22.88 -9.48 -4.48
C ALA A 39 21.71 -9.18 -3.53
N TRP A 40 21.71 -8.03 -2.86
CA TRP A 40 20.59 -7.62 -2.01
C TRP A 40 19.33 -7.34 -2.80
N LEU A 41 19.43 -6.64 -3.93
CA LEU A 41 18.32 -6.36 -4.84
C LEU A 41 17.74 -7.65 -5.45
N LYS A 42 18.59 -8.59 -5.88
CA LYS A 42 18.19 -9.91 -6.40
C LYS A 42 17.46 -10.74 -5.34
N ASN A 43 17.96 -10.75 -4.11
CA ASN A 43 17.32 -11.44 -2.99
C ASN A 43 16.00 -10.80 -2.54
N VAL A 44 15.84 -9.48 -2.70
CA VAL A 44 14.54 -8.80 -2.50
C VAL A 44 13.53 -9.26 -3.54
N LYS A 45 13.92 -9.41 -4.82
CA LYS A 45 13.03 -9.96 -5.86
C LYS A 45 12.63 -11.40 -5.53
N LYS A 46 13.57 -12.25 -5.11
CA LYS A 46 13.28 -13.65 -4.73
C LYS A 46 12.32 -13.77 -3.54
N ARG A 47 12.46 -12.89 -2.53
CA ARG A 47 11.46 -12.80 -1.43
C ARG A 47 10.13 -12.22 -1.89
N ARG A 48 10.11 -11.23 -2.78
CA ARG A 48 8.85 -10.73 -3.36
C ARG A 48 8.11 -11.78 -4.16
N VAL A 49 8.80 -12.71 -4.81
CA VAL A 49 8.16 -13.80 -5.58
C VAL A 49 7.57 -14.88 -4.66
N VAL A 50 8.20 -15.14 -3.50
CA VAL A 50 7.63 -16.06 -2.49
C VAL A 50 6.53 -15.38 -1.65
N THR A 51 6.55 -14.04 -1.55
CA THR A 51 5.47 -13.24 -0.91
C THR A 51 4.54 -12.56 -1.92
N SER A 52 4.58 -12.94 -3.21
CA SER A 52 3.65 -12.44 -4.24
C SER A 52 2.38 -13.27 -4.34
N SER A 53 2.02 -13.98 -3.26
CA SER A 53 0.64 -14.02 -2.81
C SER A 53 0.20 -12.62 -2.30
N THR A 54 0.16 -11.68 -3.25
CA THR A 54 -0.69 -10.48 -3.38
C THR A 54 -0.83 -9.48 -2.22
N PRO A 55 -0.31 -8.24 -2.36
CA PRO A 55 -0.94 -7.04 -1.80
C PRO A 55 -2.09 -6.52 -2.68
N SER A 56 -2.20 -6.92 -3.96
CA SER A 56 -3.15 -6.32 -4.91
C SER A 56 -4.61 -6.77 -4.71
N LYS A 57 -4.88 -8.04 -4.40
CA LYS A 57 -6.27 -8.52 -4.19
C LYS A 57 -6.94 -7.93 -2.95
N LYS A 58 -6.18 -7.55 -1.91
CA LYS A 58 -6.76 -7.01 -0.66
C LYS A 58 -7.14 -5.53 -0.80
N VAL A 59 -6.41 -4.77 -1.64
CA VAL A 59 -6.75 -3.38 -1.95
C VAL A 59 -7.98 -3.34 -2.87
N GLU A 60 -8.01 -4.13 -3.95
CA GLU A 60 -9.17 -4.19 -4.85
C GLU A 60 -10.45 -4.61 -4.11
N LYS A 61 -10.40 -5.67 -3.30
CA LYS A 61 -11.56 -6.07 -2.48
C LYS A 61 -12.00 -4.99 -1.50
N LYS A 62 -11.07 -4.29 -0.84
CA LYS A 62 -11.41 -3.18 0.07
C LYS A 62 -12.03 -2.01 -0.69
N VAL A 63 -11.50 -1.65 -1.86
CA VAL A 63 -12.05 -0.58 -2.70
C VAL A 63 -13.46 -0.95 -3.15
N SER A 64 -13.69 -2.16 -3.67
CA SER A 64 -15.03 -2.63 -4.05
C SER A 64 -16.01 -2.67 -2.86
N SER A 65 -15.54 -3.08 -1.68
CA SER A 65 -16.38 -3.04 -0.46
C SER A 65 -16.70 -1.61 -0.04
N VAL A 66 -15.77 -0.67 -0.16
CA VAL A 66 -16.01 0.76 0.15
C VAL A 66 -17.03 1.35 -0.82
N THR A 67 -16.92 1.07 -2.13
CA THR A 67 -17.89 1.57 -3.13
C THR A 67 -19.29 1.04 -2.85
N LEU A 68 -19.43 -0.27 -2.56
CA LEU A 68 -20.72 -0.87 -2.25
C LEU A 68 -21.34 -0.32 -0.95
N LEU A 69 -20.51 -0.02 0.05
CA LEU A 69 -20.96 0.60 1.29
C LEU A 69 -21.45 2.04 1.08
N LEU A 70 -20.80 2.80 0.21
CA LEU A 70 -21.24 4.16 -0.13
C LEU A 70 -22.61 4.17 -0.80
N GLU A 71 -22.83 3.29 -1.79
CA GLU A 71 -24.16 3.15 -2.42
C GLU A 71 -25.25 2.75 -1.42
N ARG A 72 -24.90 1.92 -0.42
CA ARG A 72 -25.87 1.53 0.63
C ARG A 72 -26.19 2.69 1.57
N ILE A 73 -25.21 3.53 1.91
CA ILE A 73 -25.42 4.72 2.74
C ILE A 73 -26.35 5.70 2.02
N GLU A 74 -26.08 6.00 0.75
CA GLU A 74 -26.90 6.93 -0.04
C GLU A 74 -28.37 6.48 -0.13
N LYS A 75 -28.61 5.18 -0.36
CA LYS A 75 -29.98 4.62 -0.36
C LYS A 75 -30.67 4.74 1.00
N LEU A 76 -29.94 4.51 2.10
CA LEU A 76 -30.50 4.63 3.44
C LEU A 76 -30.81 6.09 3.79
N GLU A 77 -29.95 7.02 3.40
CA GLU A 77 -30.17 8.45 3.58
C GLU A 77 -31.40 8.94 2.82
N ALA A 78 -31.57 8.53 1.55
CA ALA A 78 -32.75 8.84 0.76
C ALA A 78 -34.05 8.29 1.40
N GLN A 79 -34.00 7.06 1.93
CA GLN A 79 -35.14 6.46 2.61
C GLN A 79 -35.50 7.19 3.91
N VAL A 80 -34.49 7.61 4.68
CA VAL A 80 -34.71 8.41 5.90
C VAL A 80 -35.33 9.76 5.57
N VAL A 81 -34.91 10.42 4.48
CA VAL A 81 -35.51 11.68 4.02
C VAL A 81 -36.99 11.47 3.66
N TYR A 82 -37.29 10.42 2.90
CA TYR A 82 -38.67 10.08 2.53
C TYR A 82 -39.57 9.85 3.74
N LEU A 83 -39.13 9.03 4.70
CA LEU A 83 -39.91 8.74 5.91
C LEU A 83 -40.09 9.97 6.80
N LYS A 84 -39.09 10.87 6.86
CA LYS A 84 -39.22 12.14 7.58
C LYS A 84 -40.27 13.04 6.95
N GLN A 85 -40.35 13.06 5.62
CA GLN A 85 -41.37 13.82 4.89
C GLN A 85 -42.77 13.29 5.20
N GLU A 86 -42.98 11.97 5.15
CA GLU A 86 -44.26 11.33 5.50
C GLU A 86 -44.66 11.59 6.96
N LEU A 87 -43.71 11.54 7.90
CA LEU A 87 -43.99 11.88 9.30
C LEU A 87 -44.34 13.36 9.49
N SER A 88 -43.76 14.25 8.70
CA SER A 88 -44.07 15.68 8.74
C SER A 88 -45.45 15.99 8.17
N THR A 89 -45.86 15.29 7.10
CA THR A 89 -47.20 15.44 6.52
C THR A 89 -48.27 14.77 7.38
N ALA A 90 -47.97 13.61 7.97
CA ALA A 90 -48.88 12.89 8.86
C ALA A 90 -49.09 13.58 10.22
N LYS A 91 -48.12 14.38 10.71
CA LYS A 91 -48.27 15.18 11.94
C LYS A 91 -49.00 16.51 11.75
N SER A 92 -49.23 16.92 10.51
CA SER A 92 -49.86 18.21 10.17
C SER A 92 -51.34 18.09 9.76
N ASN A 93 -51.90 16.87 9.76
CA ASN A 93 -53.35 16.58 9.74
C ASN A 93 -53.82 16.23 11.15
#